data_AF-A0A7S1PTI8-F1
#
_entry.id   AF-A0A7S1PTI8-F1
#
_cell.length_a   1.000
_cell.length_b   1.000
_cell.length_c   1.000
_cell.angle_alpha   90.00
_cell.angle_beta   90.00
_cell.angle_gamma   90.00
#
_symmetry.space_group_name_H-M   'P 1'
#
loop_
_entity.id
_entity.type
_entity.pdbx_description
1 polymer ?
#
loop_
_entity_poly.entity_id
_entity_poly.type
_entity_poly.pdbx_seq_one_letter_code
_entity_poly.pdbx_strand_id
1 'polypeptide(L)'
;DAEESMCLSPTYTKARFRRALVLMQLERYQEASADLRVVREREPSTAGLDEWLQRAEHWSASKQKNHYALLGAPMDATQEEIKRAHKRMALKWHPDKASGQHSKEECEERFKAVQEAF
;
A
#
# COMPACT_ATOMS: atom_id res chain seq x y z
N ASP A 1 1.49 15.30 -22.77
CA ASP A 1 2.50 14.22 -22.62
C ASP A 1 3.60 14.57 -21.63
N ALA A 2 3.37 14.30 -20.35
CA ALA A 2 4.39 14.49 -19.30
C ALA A 2 5.51 13.43 -19.36
N GLU A 3 5.31 12.36 -20.13
CA GLU A 3 6.29 11.29 -20.30
C GLU A 3 7.38 11.64 -21.32
N GLU A 4 7.07 12.49 -22.31
CA GLU A 4 7.99 12.89 -23.38
C GLU A 4 9.11 13.84 -22.89
N SER A 5 8.91 14.46 -21.73
CA SER A 5 9.92 15.32 -21.08
C SER A 5 11.07 14.54 -20.42
N MET A 6 11.01 13.20 -20.39
CA MET A 6 12.00 12.35 -19.72
C MET A 6 13.28 12.10 -20.52
N CYS A 7 13.37 12.52 -21.78
CA CYS A 7 14.51 12.20 -22.66
C CYS A 7 15.59 13.30 -22.79
N LEU A 8 15.43 14.49 -22.18
CA LEU A 8 16.31 15.64 -22.47
C LEU A 8 17.31 16.05 -21.38
N SER A 9 17.47 15.32 -20.27
CA SER A 9 18.57 15.62 -19.32
C SER A 9 19.00 14.41 -18.49
N PRO A 10 20.30 14.06 -18.48
CA PRO A 10 20.90 12.98 -17.66
C PRO A 10 20.73 13.12 -16.13
N THR A 11 20.19 14.23 -15.64
CA THR A 11 20.06 14.64 -14.22
C THR A 11 18.60 14.65 -13.72
N TYR A 12 17.79 13.69 -14.19
CA TYR A 12 16.36 13.56 -13.80
C TYR A 12 16.14 12.88 -12.43
N THR A 13 17.16 12.79 -11.57
CA THR A 13 17.02 12.33 -10.17
C THR A 13 16.25 13.35 -9.33
N LYS A 14 16.49 14.66 -9.52
CA LYS A 14 15.75 15.73 -8.83
C LYS A 14 14.25 15.70 -9.13
N ALA A 15 13.88 15.37 -10.36
CA ALA A 15 12.47 15.27 -10.76
C ALA A 15 11.80 14.01 -10.17
N ARG A 16 12.51 12.86 -10.15
CA ARG A 16 12.03 11.67 -9.42
C ARG A 16 11.87 11.92 -7.94
N PHE A 17 12.82 12.62 -7.31
CA PHE A 17 12.72 12.98 -5.91
C PHE A 17 11.49 13.86 -5.63
N ARG A 18 11.27 14.90 -6.45
CA ARG A 18 10.07 15.74 -6.36
C ARG A 18 8.78 14.95 -6.58
N ARG A 19 8.77 14.04 -7.57
CA ARG A 19 7.64 13.13 -7.81
C ARG A 19 7.36 12.27 -6.59
N ALA A 20 8.40 11.70 -5.97
CA ALA A 20 8.26 10.92 -4.74
C ALA A 20 7.65 11.73 -3.61
N LEU A 21 8.06 12.98 -3.40
CA LEU A 21 7.46 13.85 -2.38
C LEU A 21 5.97 14.12 -2.63
N VAL A 22 5.57 14.34 -3.88
CA VAL A 22 4.16 14.48 -4.25
C VAL A 22 3.41 13.16 -4.01
N LEU A 23 4.00 12.03 -4.37
CA LEU A 23 3.41 10.71 -4.13
C LEU A 23 3.22 10.43 -2.62
N MET A 24 4.12 10.91 -1.76
CA MET A 24 3.96 10.85 -0.31
C MET A 24 2.72 11.62 0.16
N GLN A 25 2.45 12.81 -0.40
CA GLN A 25 1.25 13.60 -0.09
C GLN A 25 -0.04 12.93 -0.61
N LEU A 26 0.06 12.21 -1.72
CA LEU A 26 -1.05 11.43 -2.30
C LEU A 26 -1.22 10.04 -1.65
N GLU A 27 -0.50 9.76 -0.56
CA GLU A 27 -0.47 8.46 0.13
C GLU A 27 -0.12 7.25 -0.76
N ARG A 28 0.57 7.49 -1.87
CA ARG A 28 1.09 6.48 -2.81
C ARG A 28 2.49 6.06 -2.38
N TYR A 29 2.59 5.57 -1.14
CA TYR A 29 3.85 5.29 -0.44
C TYR A 29 4.72 4.25 -1.16
N GLN A 30 4.09 3.25 -1.78
CA GLN A 30 4.80 2.20 -2.51
C GLN A 30 5.54 2.77 -3.73
N GLU A 31 4.89 3.63 -4.51
CA GLU A 31 5.50 4.29 -5.68
C GLU A 31 6.52 5.34 -5.26
N ALA A 32 6.25 6.09 -4.19
CA ALA A 32 7.23 7.01 -3.60
C ALA A 32 8.51 6.27 -3.18
N SER A 33 8.38 5.10 -2.52
CA SER A 33 9.53 4.29 -2.11
C SER A 33 10.34 3.78 -3.31
N ALA A 34 9.68 3.40 -4.41
CA ALA A 34 10.34 2.96 -5.64
C ALA A 34 11.16 4.09 -6.27
N ASP A 35 10.59 5.29 -6.36
CA ASP A 35 11.28 6.46 -6.89
C ASP A 35 12.50 6.85 -6.05
N LEU A 36 12.37 6.83 -4.73
CA LEU A 36 13.47 7.15 -3.81
C LEU A 36 14.60 6.11 -3.87
N ARG A 37 14.29 4.83 -4.10
CA ARG A 37 15.32 3.79 -4.34
C ARG A 37 16.12 4.05 -5.62
N VAL A 38 15.45 4.46 -6.70
CA VAL A 38 16.12 4.85 -7.96
C VAL A 38 17.01 6.09 -7.76
N VAL A 39 16.56 7.06 -6.96
CA VAL A 39 17.39 8.23 -6.60
C VAL A 39 18.59 7.78 -5.78
N ARG A 40 18.45 6.82 -4.86
CA ARG A 40 19.54 6.33 -3.99
C ARG A 40 20.62 5.59 -4.76
N GLU A 41 20.24 4.84 -5.79
CA GLU A 41 21.19 4.12 -6.64
C GLU A 41 22.05 5.07 -7.49
N ARG A 42 21.48 6.21 -7.90
CA ARG A 42 22.15 7.17 -8.80
C ARG A 42 22.86 8.31 -8.08
N GLU A 43 22.22 8.88 -7.07
CA GLU A 43 22.70 10.01 -6.27
C GLU A 43 22.51 9.73 -4.77
N PRO A 44 23.30 8.79 -4.21
CA PRO A 44 23.22 8.45 -2.79
C PRO A 44 23.54 9.64 -1.88
N SER A 45 24.28 10.64 -2.36
CA SER A 45 24.61 11.86 -1.63
C SER A 45 23.46 12.89 -1.57
N THR A 46 22.28 12.55 -2.06
CA THR A 46 21.10 13.45 -2.01
C THR A 46 20.68 13.67 -0.55
N ALA A 47 20.72 14.92 -0.08
CA ALA A 47 20.36 15.27 1.28
C ALA A 47 18.92 14.88 1.63
N GLY A 48 18.75 14.23 2.78
CA GLY A 48 17.45 13.79 3.30
C GLY A 48 16.85 12.56 2.60
N LEU A 49 17.52 11.99 1.58
CA LEU A 49 16.99 10.87 0.80
C LEU A 49 16.66 9.65 1.66
N ASP A 50 17.58 9.25 2.54
CA ASP A 50 17.38 8.08 3.40
C ASP A 50 16.23 8.29 4.39
N GLU A 51 16.07 9.49 4.93
CA GLU A 51 14.93 9.82 5.81
C GLU A 51 13.61 9.69 5.06
N TRP A 52 13.53 10.26 3.85
CA TRP A 52 12.34 10.16 3.02
C TRP A 52 12.05 8.72 2.60
N LEU A 53 13.09 7.94 2.28
CA LEU A 53 12.93 6.54 1.90
C LEU A 53 12.45 5.69 3.07
N GLN A 54 13.05 5.84 4.25
CA GLN A 54 12.60 5.16 5.47
C GLN A 54 11.15 5.52 5.81
N ARG A 55 10.77 6.80 5.64
CA ARG A 55 9.39 7.25 5.83
C ARG A 55 8.47 6.58 4.79
N ALA A 56 8.82 6.59 3.51
CA ALA A 56 8.02 5.94 2.47
C ALA A 56 7.85 4.43 2.74
N GLU A 57 8.91 3.73 3.12
CA GLU A 57 8.88 2.29 3.42
C GLU A 57 8.05 1.98 4.68
N HIS A 58 8.20 2.77 5.74
CA HIS A 58 7.42 2.59 6.97
C HIS A 58 5.91 2.73 6.69
N TRP A 59 5.51 3.76 5.97
CA TRP A 59 4.11 4.03 5.65
C TRP A 59 3.56 3.07 4.59
N SER A 60 4.40 2.61 3.66
CA SER A 60 4.04 1.53 2.73
C SER A 60 3.78 0.22 3.49
N ALA A 61 4.63 -0.11 4.46
CA ALA A 61 4.50 -1.32 5.27
C ALA A 61 3.31 -1.24 6.23
N SER A 62 3.00 -0.07 6.81
CA SER A 62 1.83 0.08 7.68
C SER A 62 0.52 -0.05 6.90
N LYS A 63 0.43 0.51 5.69
CA LYS A 63 -0.74 0.37 4.82
C LYS A 63 -0.96 -1.09 4.39
N GLN A 64 0.11 -1.81 4.02
CA GLN A 64 0.00 -3.25 3.74
C GLN A 64 -0.40 -4.06 4.98
N LYS A 65 0.22 -3.81 6.14
CA LYS A 65 -0.06 -4.54 7.38
C LYS A 65 -1.54 -4.53 7.75
N ASN A 66 -2.26 -3.44 7.50
CA ASN A 66 -3.69 -3.36 7.83
C ASN A 66 -4.55 -4.30 6.99
N HIS A 67 -4.30 -4.45 5.68
CA HIS A 67 -5.13 -5.31 4.82
C HIS A 67 -4.90 -6.81 5.10
N TYR A 68 -3.64 -7.23 5.25
CA TYR A 68 -3.30 -8.61 5.59
C TYR A 68 -3.77 -8.97 7.00
N ALA A 69 -3.56 -8.09 7.98
CA ALA A 69 -4.04 -8.30 9.35
C ALA A 69 -5.58 -8.35 9.41
N LEU A 70 -6.29 -7.53 8.62
CA LEU A 70 -7.74 -7.55 8.55
C LEU A 70 -8.27 -8.89 8.01
N LEU A 71 -7.59 -9.48 7.03
CA LEU A 71 -7.92 -10.80 6.49
C LEU A 71 -7.40 -11.96 7.37
N GLY A 72 -6.56 -11.67 8.38
CA GLY A 72 -5.88 -12.68 9.19
C GLY A 72 -4.87 -13.50 8.39
N ALA A 73 -4.27 -12.90 7.36
CA ALA A 73 -3.27 -13.51 6.50
C ALA A 73 -1.87 -12.97 6.86
N PRO A 74 -0.81 -13.80 6.78
CA PRO A 74 0.57 -13.31 6.90
C PRO A 74 0.90 -12.32 5.78
N MET A 75 1.89 -11.44 5.99
CA MET A 75 2.35 -10.49 4.95
C MET A 75 2.97 -11.21 3.74
N ASP A 76 3.48 -12.42 3.94
CA ASP A 76 4.00 -13.30 2.88
C ASP A 76 2.89 -14.16 2.25
N ALA A 77 1.61 -13.89 2.57
CA ALA A 77 0.51 -14.68 2.04
C ALA A 77 0.45 -14.55 0.52
N THR A 78 0.45 -15.70 -0.14
CA THR A 78 0.26 -15.80 -1.59
C THR A 78 -1.14 -15.33 -1.98
N GLN A 79 -1.33 -14.94 -3.25
CA GLN A 79 -2.61 -14.47 -3.75
C GLN A 79 -3.75 -15.50 -3.54
N GLU A 80 -3.43 -16.80 -3.56
CA GLU A 80 -4.37 -17.89 -3.24
C GLU A 80 -4.76 -17.91 -1.76
N GLU A 81 -3.81 -17.66 -0.85
CA GLU A 81 -4.06 -17.56 0.59
C GLU A 81 -4.89 -16.33 0.94
N ILE A 82 -4.62 -15.19 0.29
CA ILE A 82 -5.45 -13.97 0.41
C ILE A 82 -6.88 -14.25 -0.05
N LYS A 83 -7.08 -14.89 -1.22
CA LYS A 83 -8.41 -15.32 -1.71
C LYS A 83 -9.12 -16.24 -0.73
N ARG A 84 -8.41 -17.22 -0.15
CA ARG A 84 -8.98 -18.12 0.86
C ARG A 84 -9.34 -17.38 2.14
N ALA A 85 -8.49 -16.49 2.62
CA ALA A 85 -8.72 -15.69 3.82
C ALA A 85 -9.93 -14.76 3.64
N HIS A 86 -10.00 -14.06 2.50
CA HIS A 86 -11.14 -13.24 2.09
C HIS A 86 -12.44 -14.04 2.06
N LYS A 87 -12.46 -15.21 1.39
CA LYS A 87 -13.66 -16.07 1.31
C LYS A 87 -14.13 -16.53 2.69
N ARG A 88 -13.22 -16.87 3.61
CA ARG A 88 -13.57 -17.24 5.00
C ARG A 88 -14.17 -16.06 5.76
N MET A 89 -13.57 -14.87 5.66
CA MET A 89 -14.03 -13.68 6.36
C MET A 89 -15.38 -13.18 5.80
N ALA A 90 -15.56 -13.19 4.49
CA ALA A 90 -16.83 -12.86 3.85
C ALA A 90 -17.97 -13.80 4.28
N LEU A 91 -17.70 -15.11 4.40
CA LEU A 91 -18.67 -16.09 4.92
C LEU A 91 -18.94 -15.94 6.42
N LYS A 92 -17.97 -15.43 7.19
CA LYS A 92 -18.10 -15.21 8.64
C LYS A 92 -18.98 -14.00 8.95
N TRP A 93 -18.82 -12.92 8.18
CA TRP A 93 -19.57 -11.67 8.34
C TRP A 93 -20.78 -11.58 7.42
N HIS A 94 -21.11 -12.66 6.69
CA HIS A 94 -22.28 -12.68 5.81
C HIS A 94 -23.58 -12.53 6.64
N PRO A 95 -24.51 -11.64 6.27
CA PRO A 95 -25.72 -11.35 7.06
C PRO A 95 -26.62 -12.57 7.26
N ASP A 96 -26.56 -13.54 6.34
CA ASP A 96 -27.30 -14.82 6.45
C ASP A 96 -26.75 -15.73 7.56
N LYS A 97 -25.43 -15.73 7.78
CA LYS A 97 -24.74 -16.63 8.72
C LYS A 97 -24.47 -16.00 10.08
N ALA A 98 -24.37 -14.67 10.13
CA ALA A 98 -24.07 -13.90 11.34
C ALA A 98 -25.33 -13.51 12.15
N SER A 99 -26.51 -13.86 11.64
CA SER A 99 -27.86 -13.58 12.16
C SER A 99 -28.14 -14.04 13.61
N GLY A 100 -27.16 -14.66 14.30
CA GLY A 100 -27.26 -15.02 15.71
C GLY A 100 -26.01 -14.76 16.58
N GLN A 101 -24.93 -14.16 16.05
CA GLN A 101 -23.66 -14.00 16.80
C GLN A 101 -23.13 -12.56 16.89
N HIS A 102 -23.49 -11.67 15.97
CA HIS A 102 -22.98 -10.29 15.91
C HIS A 102 -24.08 -9.31 15.51
N SER A 103 -23.96 -8.02 15.87
CA SER A 103 -24.90 -6.99 15.41
C SER A 103 -24.83 -6.82 13.89
N LYS A 104 -25.95 -6.47 13.26
CA LYS A 104 -26.02 -6.22 11.80
C LYS A 104 -25.01 -5.15 11.35
N GLU A 105 -24.88 -4.07 12.13
CA GLU A 105 -23.91 -3.00 11.86
C GLU A 105 -22.46 -3.51 11.88
N GLU A 106 -22.11 -4.32 12.89
CA GLU A 106 -20.77 -4.87 13.05
C GLU A 106 -20.41 -5.81 11.89
N CYS A 107 -21.40 -6.57 11.40
CA CYS A 107 -21.24 -7.41 10.21
C CYS A 107 -21.08 -6.58 8.95
N GLU A 108 -21.86 -5.54 8.74
CA GLU A 108 -21.75 -4.67 7.57
C GLU A 108 -20.41 -3.94 7.51
N GLU A 109 -19.94 -3.36 8.63
CA GLU A 109 -18.63 -2.70 8.68
C GLU A 109 -17.49 -3.67 8.38
N ARG A 110 -17.49 -4.84 9.03
CA ARG A 110 -16.46 -5.87 8.81
C ARG A 110 -16.53 -6.45 7.41
N PHE A 111 -17.73 -6.64 6.86
CA PHE A 111 -17.91 -7.12 5.49
C PHE A 111 -17.41 -6.10 4.46
N LYS A 112 -17.71 -4.81 4.65
CA LYS A 112 -17.13 -3.73 3.82
C LYS A 112 -15.62 -3.70 3.87
N ALA A 113 -15.04 -3.73 5.06
CA ALA A 113 -13.59 -3.70 5.21
C ALA A 113 -12.91 -4.92 4.57
N VAL A 114 -13.54 -6.11 4.67
CA VAL A 114 -13.07 -7.34 4.00
C VAL A 114 -13.16 -7.19 2.48
N GLN A 115 -14.21 -6.58 1.95
CA GLN A 115 -14.34 -6.28 0.52
C GLN A 115 -13.29 -5.26 0.02
N GLU A 116 -12.95 -4.23 0.82
CA GLU A 116 -11.91 -3.25 0.48
C GLU A 116 -10.48 -3.83 0.55
N ALA A 117 -10.28 -4.94 1.26
CA ALA A 117 -8.98 -5.58 1.40
C ALA A 117 -8.63 -6.56 0.26
N PHE A 118 -9.53 -6.77 -0.70
CA PHE A 118 -9.34 -7.66 -1.85
C PHE A 118 -9.19 -6.88 -3.15
#